data_AF-A0A2V7M605-F1
#
_entry.id   AF-A0A2V7M605-F1
#
_cell.length_a   1.000
_cell.length_b   1.000
_cell.length_c   1.000
_cell.angle_alpha   90.00
_cell.angle_beta   90.00
_cell.angle_gamma   90.00
#
_symmetry.space_group_name_H-M   'P 1'
#
loop_
_entity.id
_entity.type
_entity.pdbx_description
1 polymer ?
#
loop_
_entity_poly.entity_id
_entity_poly.type
_entity_poly.pdbx_seq_one_letter_code
_entity_poly.pdbx_strand_id
1 'polypeptide(L)'
;MPQDLAEVYRTTYRALVRFLYRKVWDAERAEDLAQEAFVRAVVHKPDNARGWLFIVAANMARDEARRAARERRHLTLLTAEPQESRSATDEALDVESDRARVRAALDELSPRDREVLLLWDAGLSYEEIAAQTGLARG
;
A
#
# COMPACT_ATOMS: atom_id res chain seq x y z
N MET A 1 -15.43 -23.60 5.21
CA MET A 1 -14.03 -24.01 5.47
C MET A 1 -13.17 -22.78 5.26
N PRO A 2 -12.25 -22.44 6.18
CA PRO A 2 -11.32 -21.34 5.96
C PRO A 2 -10.61 -21.56 4.63
N GLN A 3 -10.45 -20.49 3.83
CA GLN A 3 -9.67 -20.58 2.59
C GLN A 3 -8.27 -21.15 2.88
N ASP A 4 -7.74 -21.96 1.97
CA ASP A 4 -6.34 -22.41 2.07
C ASP A 4 -5.43 -21.19 1.98
N LEU A 5 -4.88 -20.78 3.12
CA LEU A 5 -4.06 -19.58 3.21
C LEU A 5 -2.78 -19.70 2.36
N ALA A 6 -2.28 -20.92 2.12
CA ALA A 6 -1.12 -21.12 1.24
C ALA A 6 -1.46 -20.82 -0.23
N GLU A 7 -2.66 -21.21 -0.68
CA GLU A 7 -3.16 -20.85 -2.00
C GLU A 7 -3.44 -19.35 -2.12
N VAL A 8 -4.07 -18.75 -1.10
CA VAL A 8 -4.30 -17.31 -1.04
C VAL A 8 -2.97 -16.55 -1.08
N TYR A 9 -1.94 -17.02 -0.38
CA TYR A 9 -0.60 -16.44 -0.42
C TYR A 9 -0.01 -16.47 -1.84
N ARG A 10 0.02 -17.64 -2.49
CA ARG A 10 0.58 -17.81 -3.84
C ARG A 10 -0.10 -16.89 -4.87
N THR A 11 -1.41 -16.68 -4.74
CA THR A 11 -2.22 -15.93 -5.69
C THR A 11 -2.32 -14.43 -5.38
N THR A 12 -2.18 -14.04 -4.10
CA THR A 12 -2.50 -12.68 -3.65
C THR A 12 -1.27 -11.88 -3.23
N TYR A 13 -0.20 -12.52 -2.75
CA TYR A 13 0.95 -11.82 -2.15
C TYR A 13 1.54 -10.73 -3.07
N ARG A 14 1.80 -11.07 -4.34
CA ARG A 14 2.35 -10.10 -5.30
C ARG A 14 1.42 -8.90 -5.56
N ALA A 15 0.11 -9.13 -5.60
CA ALA A 15 -0.86 -8.06 -5.79
C ALA A 15 -0.94 -7.16 -4.53
N LEU A 16 -0.88 -7.77 -3.35
CA LEU A 16 -0.88 -7.05 -2.07
C LEU A 16 0.37 -6.17 -1.90
N VAL A 17 1.55 -6.69 -2.26
CA VAL A 17 2.81 -5.91 -2.24
C VAL A 17 2.75 -4.74 -3.21
N ARG A 18 2.27 -4.95 -4.45
CA ARG A 18 2.09 -3.84 -5.41
C ARG A 18 1.12 -2.78 -4.90
N PHE A 19 -0.01 -3.21 -4.34
CA PHE A 19 -0.98 -2.32 -3.72
C PHE A 19 -0.33 -1.48 -2.62
N LEU A 20 0.38 -2.12 -1.67
CA LEU A 20 1.06 -1.46 -0.57
C LEU A 20 2.18 -0.52 -1.03
N TYR A 21 2.96 -0.92 -2.03
CA TYR A 21 4.03 -0.09 -2.60
C TYR A 21 3.48 1.24 -3.11
N ARG A 22 2.32 1.25 -3.77
CA ARG A 22 1.67 2.51 -4.21
C ARG A 22 1.16 3.38 -3.07
N LYS A 23 1.09 2.85 -1.84
CA LYS A 23 0.68 3.61 -0.64
C LYS A 23 1.86 4.13 0.15
N VAL A 24 2.97 3.38 0.24
CA VAL A 24 4.12 3.72 1.08
C VAL A 24 5.35 4.21 0.30
N TRP A 25 5.43 3.94 -1.00
CA TRP A 25 6.54 4.30 -1.89
C TRP A 25 7.91 3.76 -1.44
N ASP A 26 7.89 2.63 -0.73
CA ASP A 26 9.05 1.92 -0.21
C ASP A 26 8.81 0.41 -0.43
N ALA A 27 9.72 -0.24 -1.15
CA ALA A 27 9.56 -1.62 -1.59
C ALA A 27 9.73 -2.62 -0.43
N GLU A 28 10.78 -2.46 0.37
CA GLU A 28 11.04 -3.29 1.54
C GLU A 28 9.88 -3.17 2.52
N ARG A 29 9.42 -1.93 2.73
CA ARG A 29 8.30 -1.70 3.63
C ARG A 29 6.98 -2.28 3.13
N ALA A 30 6.73 -2.26 1.83
CA ALA A 30 5.55 -2.87 1.25
C ALA A 30 5.55 -4.41 1.46
N GLU A 31 6.71 -5.05 1.34
CA GLU A 31 6.87 -6.48 1.60
C GLU A 31 6.65 -6.82 3.07
N ASP A 32 7.22 -6.05 4.00
CA ASP A 32 7.01 -6.21 5.45
C ASP A 32 5.53 -6.13 5.82
N LEU A 33 4.85 -5.09 5.34
CA LEU A 33 3.42 -4.88 5.61
C LEU A 33 2.57 -6.03 5.05
N ALA A 34 2.92 -6.55 3.88
CA ALA A 34 2.24 -7.71 3.30
C ALA A 34 2.48 -8.96 4.15
N GLN A 35 3.72 -9.23 4.55
CA GLN A 35 4.07 -10.37 5.41
C GLN A 35 3.33 -10.32 6.75
N GLU A 36 3.35 -9.17 7.42
CA GLU A 36 2.63 -8.94 8.68
C GLU A 36 1.12 -9.14 8.52
N ALA A 37 0.52 -8.70 7.40
CA ALA A 37 -0.89 -8.97 7.11
C ALA A 37 -1.19 -10.47 7.02
N PHE A 38 -0.32 -11.25 6.35
CA PHE A 38 -0.46 -12.71 6.29
C PHE A 38 -0.24 -13.39 7.65
N VAL A 39 0.72 -12.93 8.45
CA VAL A 39 0.92 -13.42 9.83
C VAL A 39 -0.34 -13.23 10.66
N ARG A 40 -0.99 -12.06 10.56
CA ARG A 40 -2.26 -11.81 11.25
C ARG A 40 -3.40 -12.70 10.72
N ALA A 41 -3.41 -13.01 9.42
CA ALA A 41 -4.40 -13.91 8.82
C ALA A 41 -4.28 -15.36 9.34
N VAL A 42 -3.07 -15.84 9.64
CA VAL A 42 -2.84 -17.17 10.24
C VAL A 42 -3.55 -17.28 11.60
N VAL A 43 -3.52 -16.21 12.39
CA VAL A 43 -4.14 -16.17 13.72
C VAL A 43 -5.64 -15.94 13.63
N HIS A 44 -6.07 -14.97 12.81
CA HIS A 44 -7.48 -14.56 12.73
C HIS A 44 -8.36 -15.52 11.93
N LYS A 45 -7.79 -16.24 10.95
CA LYS A 45 -8.47 -17.20 10.07
C LYS A 45 -9.78 -16.65 9.47
N PRO A 46 -9.74 -15.49 8.78
CA PRO A 46 -10.92 -14.91 8.16
C PRO A 46 -11.54 -15.84 7.12
N ASP A 47 -12.88 -15.84 7.01
CA ASP A 47 -13.61 -16.62 5.99
C ASP A 47 -13.24 -16.17 4.57
N ASN A 48 -13.14 -14.86 4.34
CA ASN A 48 -12.61 -14.26 3.11
C ASN A 48 -11.22 -13.66 3.37
N ALA A 49 -10.18 -14.49 3.27
CA ALA A 49 -8.81 -14.08 3.57
C ALA A 49 -8.31 -13.03 2.59
N ARG A 50 -8.60 -13.16 1.28
CA ARG A 50 -8.18 -12.18 0.27
C ARG A 50 -8.71 -10.78 0.59
N GLY A 51 -10.02 -10.62 0.73
CA GLY A 51 -10.62 -9.31 1.01
C GLY A 51 -10.15 -8.73 2.35
N TRP A 52 -10.05 -9.57 3.37
CA TRP A 52 -9.56 -9.17 4.68
C TRP A 52 -8.11 -8.67 4.65
N LEU A 53 -7.23 -9.31 3.88
CA LEU A 53 -5.83 -8.90 3.72
C LEU A 53 -5.72 -7.47 3.16
N PHE A 54 -6.50 -7.12 2.13
CA PHE A 54 -6.46 -5.77 1.56
C PHE A 54 -6.98 -4.71 2.52
N ILE A 55 -8.00 -5.03 3.32
CA ILE A 55 -8.51 -4.14 4.37
C ILE A 55 -7.43 -3.88 5.43
N VAL A 56 -6.83 -4.94 5.98
CA VAL A 56 -5.83 -4.84 7.04
C VAL A 56 -4.57 -4.14 6.53
N ALA A 57 -4.09 -4.50 5.33
CA ALA A 57 -2.95 -3.85 4.70
C ALA A 57 -3.20 -2.36 4.46
N ALA A 58 -4.38 -1.97 3.98
CA ALA A 58 -4.73 -0.56 3.79
C ALA A 58 -4.75 0.20 5.12
N ASN A 59 -5.27 -0.40 6.19
CA ASN A 59 -5.24 0.19 7.53
C ASN A 59 -3.80 0.42 8.01
N MET A 60 -2.94 -0.61 7.91
CA MET A 60 -1.54 -0.52 8.32
C MET A 60 -0.77 0.56 7.55
N ALA A 61 -0.95 0.64 6.23
CA ALA A 61 -0.33 1.67 5.41
C ALA A 61 -0.80 3.09 5.79
N ARG A 62 -2.09 3.27 6.14
CA ARG A 62 -2.61 4.57 6.63
C ARG A 62 -2.01 4.94 7.98
N ASP A 63 -1.88 3.99 8.89
CA ASP A 63 -1.31 4.24 10.22
C ASP A 63 0.18 4.58 10.13
N GLU A 64 0.89 3.95 9.19
CA GLU A 64 2.27 4.27 8.89
C GLU A 64 2.44 5.68 8.30
N ALA A 65 1.62 6.05 7.31
CA ALA A 65 1.63 7.41 6.77
C ALA A 65 1.36 8.46 7.86
N ARG A 66 0.42 8.19 8.77
CA ARG A 66 0.15 9.05 9.93
C ARG A 66 1.35 9.13 10.88
N ARG A 67 2.04 8.01 11.13
CA ARG A 67 3.25 7.98 11.96
C ARG A 67 4.38 8.80 11.33
N ALA A 68 4.65 8.60 10.04
CA ALA A 68 5.66 9.34 9.30
C ALA A 68 5.36 10.85 9.27
N ALA A 69 4.09 11.24 9.12
CA ALA A 69 3.68 12.64 9.17
C ALA A 69 3.90 13.27 10.56
N ARG A 70 3.63 12.53 11.65
CA ARG A 70 3.92 12.99 13.02
C ARG A 70 5.42 13.14 13.23
N GLU A 71 6.21 12.14 12.84
CA GLU A 71 7.66 12.16 13.00
C GLU A 71 8.29 13.33 12.24
N ARG A 72 7.90 13.55 10.97
CA ARG A 72 8.34 14.71 10.20
C ARG A 72 8.01 16.03 10.90
N ARG A 73 6.81 16.19 11.46
CA ARG A 73 6.44 17.39 12.22
C ARG A 73 7.34 17.60 13.43
N HIS A 74 7.69 16.53 14.15
CA HIS A 74 8.62 16.62 15.29
C HIS A 74 10.05 16.95 14.84
N LEU A 75 10.53 16.38 13.74
CA LEU A 75 11.86 16.66 13.19
C LEU A 75 11.98 18.08 12.61
N THR A 76 10.94 18.60 11.94
CA THR A 76 10.92 19.99 11.47
C THR A 76 10.98 21.00 12.63
N LEU A 77 10.53 20.62 13.83
CA LEU A 77 10.69 21.43 15.04
C LEU A 77 12.11 21.34 15.64
N LEU A 78 12.92 20.36 15.23
CA LEU A 78 14.23 20.05 15.82
C LEU A 78 15.41 20.38 14.90
N THR A 79 15.25 20.46 13.58
CA THR A 79 16.36 20.68 12.65
C THR A 79 15.98 21.42 11.37
N ALA A 80 16.78 22.43 11.03
CA ALA A 80 16.79 23.15 9.76
C ALA A 80 18.17 23.00 9.10
N GLU A 81 18.50 21.80 8.63
CA GLU A 81 19.68 21.60 7.77
C GLU A 81 19.34 20.71 6.57
N PRO A 82 19.68 21.10 5.33
CA PRO A 82 19.45 20.26 4.15
C PRO A 82 20.47 19.13 4.09
N GLN A 83 20.00 17.88 3.95
CA GLN A 83 20.89 16.77 3.62
C GLN A 83 21.20 16.74 2.12
N GLU A 84 22.48 16.67 1.79
CA GLU A 84 23.00 16.54 0.43
C GLU A 84 22.62 15.18 -0.20
N SER A 85 22.09 15.21 -1.43
CA SER A 85 21.74 14.02 -2.20
C SER A 85 22.99 13.38 -2.81
N ARG A 86 23.19 12.07 -2.58
CA ARG A 86 24.18 11.25 -3.26
C ARG A 86 23.82 11.09 -4.76
N SER A 87 24.82 11.18 -5.65
CA SER A 87 24.60 11.04 -7.10
C SER A 87 24.19 9.62 -7.47
N ALA A 88 22.99 9.47 -8.06
CA ALA A 88 22.53 8.23 -8.66
C ALA A 88 22.93 8.16 -10.15
N THR A 89 23.09 6.94 -10.68
CA THR A 89 23.37 6.65 -12.10
C THR A 89 22.18 7.02 -13.00
N ASP A 90 22.40 7.31 -14.29
CA ASP A 90 21.35 7.75 -15.23
C ASP A 90 20.11 6.82 -15.30
N GLU A 91 20.28 5.50 -15.27
CA GLU A 91 19.14 4.55 -15.24
C GLU A 91 18.32 4.64 -13.94
N ALA A 92 18.98 4.89 -12.81
CA ALA A 92 18.29 5.07 -11.53
C ALA A 92 17.53 6.41 -11.49
N LEU A 93 18.06 7.44 -12.18
CA LEU A 93 17.38 8.72 -12.33
C LEU A 93 16.11 8.59 -13.19
N ASP A 94 16.11 7.79 -14.24
CA ASP A 94 14.94 7.60 -15.12
C ASP A 94 13.80 6.84 -14.42
N VAL A 95 14.13 5.75 -13.72
CA VAL A 95 13.14 4.99 -12.91
C VAL A 95 12.56 5.85 -11.78
N GLU A 96 13.37 6.69 -11.14
CA GLU A 96 12.90 7.58 -10.09
C GLU A 96 12.01 8.71 -10.66
N SER A 97 12.35 9.22 -11.84
CA SER A 97 11.53 10.20 -12.58
C SER A 97 10.15 9.64 -12.91
N ASP A 98 10.07 8.41 -13.42
CA ASP A 98 8.80 7.75 -13.72
C ASP A 98 7.97 7.46 -12.47
N ARG A 99 8.61 7.03 -11.37
CA ARG A 99 7.93 6.87 -10.07
C ARG A 99 7.34 8.19 -9.58
N ALA A 100 8.11 9.28 -9.68
CA ALA A 100 7.66 10.60 -9.28
C ALA A 100 6.45 11.07 -10.11
N ARG A 101 6.44 10.81 -11.43
CA ARG A 101 5.30 11.10 -12.31
C ARG A 101 4.05 10.31 -11.93
N VAL A 102 4.18 9.00 -11.72
CA VAL A 102 3.03 8.17 -11.29
C VAL A 102 2.51 8.63 -9.93
N ARG A 103 3.40 8.98 -9.01
CA ARG A 103 3.03 9.52 -7.71
C ARG A 103 2.24 10.82 -7.84
N ALA A 104 2.74 11.76 -8.63
CA ALA A 104 2.06 13.03 -8.87
C ALA A 104 0.66 12.84 -9.45
N ALA A 105 0.52 11.98 -10.47
CA ALA A 105 -0.78 11.67 -11.06
C ALA A 105 -1.76 11.02 -10.06
N LEU A 106 -1.27 10.13 -9.19
CA LEU A 106 -2.09 9.55 -8.13
C LEU A 106 -2.47 10.57 -7.04
N ASP A 107 -1.66 11.60 -6.83
CA ASP A 107 -1.93 12.67 -5.86
C ASP A 107 -2.96 13.70 -6.37
N GLU A 108 -3.23 13.75 -7.68
CA GLU A 108 -4.32 14.54 -8.26
C GLU A 108 -5.72 13.95 -7.96
N LEU A 109 -5.78 12.65 -7.64
CA LEU A 109 -7.03 11.96 -7.33
C LEU A 109 -7.49 12.22 -5.90
N SER A 110 -8.81 12.18 -5.69
CA SER A 110 -9.34 12.13 -4.32
C SER A 110 -8.81 10.87 -3.60
N PRO A 111 -8.62 10.89 -2.27
CA PRO A 111 -8.15 9.71 -1.54
C PRO A 111 -8.99 8.46 -1.79
N ARG A 112 -10.30 8.66 -2.00
CA ARG A 112 -11.27 7.62 -2.31
C ARG A 112 -11.05 7.05 -3.72
N ASP A 113 -10.96 7.89 -4.74
CA ASP A 113 -10.81 7.42 -6.13
C ASP A 113 -9.47 6.75 -6.34
N ARG A 114 -8.41 7.27 -5.69
CA ARG A 114 -7.11 6.61 -5.64
C ARG A 114 -7.21 5.23 -4.99
N GLU A 115 -7.91 5.09 -3.87
CA GLU A 115 -8.04 3.79 -3.21
C GLU A 115 -8.78 2.78 -4.08
N VAL A 116 -9.88 3.19 -4.73
CA VAL A 116 -10.61 2.36 -5.71
C VAL A 116 -9.71 1.93 -6.86
N LEU A 117 -8.98 2.87 -7.48
CA LEU A 117 -8.08 2.59 -8.60
C LEU A 117 -6.99 1.59 -8.22
N LEU A 118 -6.38 1.75 -7.04
CA LEU A 118 -5.32 0.86 -6.57
C LEU A 118 -5.83 -0.55 -6.25
N LEU A 119 -7.05 -0.68 -5.72
CA LEU A 119 -7.66 -1.98 -5.49
C LEU A 119 -8.02 -2.67 -6.81
N TRP A 120 -8.54 -1.92 -7.78
CA TRP A 120 -8.81 -2.43 -9.12
C TRP A 120 -7.53 -2.89 -9.84
N ASP A 121 -6.45 -2.11 -9.78
CA ASP A 121 -5.12 -2.48 -10.30
C ASP A 121 -4.55 -3.74 -9.61
N ALA A 122 -4.84 -3.93 -8.33
CA ALA A 122 -4.49 -5.15 -7.60
C ALA A 122 -5.36 -6.38 -7.97
N GLY A 123 -6.33 -6.21 -8.88
CA GLY A 123 -7.18 -7.28 -9.39
C GLY A 123 -8.32 -7.65 -8.45
N LEU A 124 -8.81 -6.71 -7.63
CA LEU A 124 -10.05 -6.91 -6.88
C LEU A 124 -11.25 -6.72 -7.82
N SER A 125 -12.26 -7.56 -7.63
CA SER A 125 -13.56 -7.42 -8.27
C SER A 125 -14.29 -6.18 -7.75
N TYR A 126 -15.24 -5.66 -8.53
CA TYR A 126 -16.11 -4.56 -8.09
C TYR A 126 -16.86 -4.86 -6.79
N GLU A 127 -17.20 -6.14 -6.55
CA GLU A 127 -17.82 -6.58 -5.31
C GLU A 127 -16.87 -6.45 -4.11
N GLU A 128 -15.62 -6.90 -4.24
CA GLU A 128 -14.61 -6.77 -3.19
C GLU A 128 -14.26 -5.29 -2.93
N ILE A 129 -14.16 -4.48 -3.98
CA ILE A 129 -13.92 -3.03 -3.87
C ILE A 129 -15.07 -2.36 -3.13
N ALA A 130 -16.32 -2.65 -3.50
CA ALA A 130 -17.50 -2.11 -2.83
C ALA A 130 -17.54 -2.51 -1.34
N ALA A 131 -17.26 -3.77 -1.03
CA ALA A 131 -17.20 -4.26 0.35
C ALA A 131 -16.11 -3.57 1.18
N GLN A 132 -14.95 -3.28 0.58
CA GLN A 132 -13.84 -2.61 1.25
C GLN A 132 -14.05 -1.09 1.41
N THR A 133 -14.65 -0.44 0.41
CA THR A 133 -14.77 1.03 0.36
C THR A 133 -16.13 1.56 0.86
N GLY A 134 -17.12 0.69 1.03
CA GLY A 134 -18.49 1.07 1.42
C GLY A 134 -19.28 1.76 0.32
N LEU A 135 -18.84 1.64 -0.94
CA LEU A 135 -19.47 2.30 -2.09
C LEU A 135 -20.55 1.41 -2.73
N ALA A 136 -21.62 2.04 -3.23
CA ALA A 136 -22.64 1.34 -4.00
C ALA A 136 -22.07 0.89 -5.37
N ARG A 137 -22.57 -0.25 -5.88
CA ARG A 137 -22.32 -0.68 -7.26
C ARG A 137 -23.05 0.30 -8.19
N GLY A 138 -22.33 0.86 -9.15
CA GLY A 138 -22.90 1.68 -10.23
C GLY A 138 -23.57 0.84 -11.30
#